data_AF-A0A3B8MFR0-F1
#
_entry.id   AF-A0A3B8MFR0-F1
#
_cell.length_a   1.000
_cell.length_b   1.000
_cell.length_c   1.000
_cell.angle_alpha   90.00
_cell.angle_beta   90.00
_cell.angle_gamma   90.00
#
_symmetry.space_group_name_H-M   'P 1'
#
loop_
_entity.id
_entity.type
_entity.pdbx_description
1 polymer ?
#
loop_
_entity_poly.entity_id
_entity_poly.type
_entity_poly.pdbx_seq_one_letter_code
_entity_poly.pdbx_strand_id
1 'polypeptide(L)' 'MELSGDDQPGTNSHYTLCRCGVSKNKPFCDGAHKDDGFKG' A
#
# COMPACT_ATOMS: atom_id res chain seq x y z
N MET A 1 -19.00 13.28 23.61
CA MET A 1 -18.33 11.99 23.39
C MET A 1 -17.40 12.19 22.21
N GLU A 2 -16.13 12.44 22.50
CA GLU A 2 -15.08 12.50 21.48
C GLU A 2 -14.94 11.09 20.92
N LEU A 3 -15.18 10.93 19.62
CA LEU A 3 -15.05 9.65 18.92
C LEU A 3 -13.54 9.44 18.73
N SER A 4 -12.86 8.90 19.74
CA SER A 4 -11.46 8.45 19.59
C SER A 4 -11.45 7.36 18.51
N GLY A 5 -11.00 7.77 17.32
CA GLY A 5 -10.92 6.96 16.12
C GLY A 5 -9.75 6.00 16.18
N ASP A 6 -9.84 5.01 17.06
CA ASP A 6 -8.88 3.92 17.18
C ASP A 6 -9.45 2.64 16.52
N ASP A 7 -9.99 2.77 15.30
CA ASP A 7 -10.29 1.63 14.43
C ASP A 7 -8.96 1.09 13.88
N GLN A 8 -8.17 0.48 14.77
CA GLN A 8 -6.91 -0.17 14.39
C GLN A 8 -7.23 -1.64 14.12
N PRO A 9 -7.32 -2.10 12.86
CA PRO A 9 -7.48 -3.53 12.58
C PRO A 9 -6.32 -4.29 13.22
N GLY A 10 -6.64 -5.35 13.98
CA GLY A 10 -5.74 -6.13 14.83
C GLY A 10 -4.70 -6.98 14.09
N THR A 11 -4.20 -6.52 12.94
CA THR A 11 -3.14 -7.16 12.18
C THR A 11 -2.06 -6.12 11.88
N ASN A 12 -0.92 -6.23 12.57
CA ASN A 12 0.22 -5.30 12.44
C ASN A 12 1.01 -5.49 11.13
N SER A 13 0.37 -6.07 10.12
CA SER A 13 0.97 -6.42 8.83
C SER A 13 0.33 -5.56 7.75
N HIS A 14 0.95 -4.43 7.48
CA HIS A 14 0.56 -3.56 6.38
C HIS A 14 1.15 -4.10 5.07
N TYR A 15 0.28 -4.39 4.12
CA TYR A 15 0.66 -4.76 2.76
C TYR A 15 0.23 -3.68 1.79
N THR A 16 1.09 -3.36 0.84
CA THR A 16 0.78 -2.39 -0.22
C THR A 16 0.54 -3.14 -1.52
N LEU A 17 -0.57 -2.85 -2.19
CA LEU A 17 -0.89 -3.42 -3.49
C LEU A 17 -0.27 -2.58 -4.62
N CYS A 18 0.19 -3.26 -5.67
CA CYS A 18 0.66 -2.62 -6.88
C CYS A 18 -0.52 -2.07 -7.69
N ARG A 19 -0.49 -0.77 -7.97
CA ARG A 19 -1.42 -0.10 -8.90
C ARG A 19 -0.76 0.42 -10.17
N CYS A 20 0.56 0.49 -10.21
CA CYS A 20 1.34 0.98 -11.36
C CYS A 20 1.49 -0.05 -12.49
N GLY A 21 1.22 -1.33 -12.24
CA GLY A 21 1.38 -2.41 -13.24
C GLY A 21 2.80 -2.95 -13.41
N VAL A 22 3.83 -2.18 -13.03
CA VAL A 22 5.24 -2.52 -13.27
C VAL A 22 5.89 -3.43 -12.22
N SER A 23 5.23 -3.67 -11.08
CA SER A 23 5.72 -4.59 -10.05
C SER A 23 6.05 -5.97 -10.61
N LYS A 24 7.17 -6.56 -10.18
CA LYS A 24 7.56 -7.95 -10.45
C LYS A 24 6.97 -8.91 -9.41
N ASN A 25 6.57 -8.40 -8.25
CA ASN A 25 5.98 -9.14 -7.13
C ASN A 25 4.45 -8.90 -7.03
N LYS A 26 3.75 -8.89 -8.17
CA LYS A 26 2.28 -8.71 -8.20
C LYS A 26 1.57 -9.77 -7.33
N PRO A 27 0.49 -9.41 -6.62
CA PRO A 27 -0.22 -8.13 -6.63
C PRO A 27 0.38 -7.06 -5.71
N PHE A 28 1.53 -7.30 -5.09
CA PHE A 28 2.14 -6.40 -4.11
C PHE A 28 3.03 -5.34 -4.77
N CYS A 29 3.18 -4.21 -4.09
CA CYS A 29 4.12 -3.17 -4.48
C CYS A 29 5.54 -3.55 -4.04
N ASP A 30 6.48 -3.50 -4.99
CA ASP A 30 7.92 -3.72 -4.75
C ASP A 30 8.77 -2.47 -5.03
N GLY A 31 8.11 -1.32 -5.23
CA GLY A 31 8.79 -0.03 -5.43
C GLY A 31 9.18 0.29 -6.87
N ALA A 32 8.96 -0.62 -7.83
CA ALA A 32 9.27 -0.38 -9.25
C ALA A 32 8.57 0.87 -9.83
N HIS A 33 7.44 1.29 -9.25
CA HIS A 33 6.71 2.50 -9.63
C HIS A 33 7.55 3.79 -9.57
N LYS A 34 8.59 3.83 -8.73
CA LYS A 34 9.45 5.00 -8.58
C LYS A 34 10.34 5.20 -9.81
N ASP A 35 10.84 4.12 -10.37
CA ASP A 35 11.71 4.11 -11.55
C ASP A 35 10.91 4.34 -12.84
N ASP A 36 9.70 3.76 -12.90
CA ASP A 36 8.76 3.95 -14.02
C ASP A 36 8.14 5.37 -14.06
N GLY A 37 8.29 6.16 -12.99
CA GLY A 37 7.75 7.51 -12.93
C GLY A 37 6.24 7.57 -12.75
N PHE A 38 5.62 6.49 -12.28
CA PHE A 38 4.19 6.41 -11.99
C PHE A 38 3.80 7.44 -10.91
N LYS A 39 2.91 8.37 -11.25
CA LYS A 39 2.34 9.38 -10.35
C LYS A 39 0.88 8.98 -10.11
N GLY A 40 0.64 8.30 -8.99
CA GLY A 40 -0.67 7.74 -8.62
C GLY A 40 -1.31 8.38 -7.42
#